data_AF-A0A9W5XKV2-F1
#
_entry.id   AF-A0A9W5XKV2-F1
#
_cell.length_a   1.000
_cell.length_b   1.000
_cell.length_c   1.000
_cell.angle_alpha   90.00
_cell.angle_beta   90.00
_cell.angle_gamma   90.00
#
_symmetry.space_group_name_H-M   'P 1'
#
loop_
_entity.id
_entity.type
_entity.pdbx_description
1 polymer ?
#
loop_
_entity_poly.entity_id
_entity_poly.type
_entity_poly.pdbx_seq_one_letter_code
_entity_poly.pdbx_strand_id
1 'polypeptide(L)'
;MARSAEPSLTSWQGAFVVAEEPCPPPECGRRGRGMRSGMTDERSDQERVESRAHLLPEEAAAGSDDAHAQADAILTESDAREADQNVAPDTVLERRTSDQTVNPVEPPD
;
A
#
# COMPACT_ATOMS: atom_id res chain seq x y z
N MET A 1 17.18 28.86 31.28
CA MET A 1 17.18 27.39 31.40
C MET A 1 15.78 26.96 31.83
N ALA A 2 15.05 25.99 31.28
CA ALA A 2 15.30 24.94 30.30
C ALA A 2 13.98 24.63 29.55
N ARG A 3 14.10 23.94 28.41
CA ARG A 3 13.05 23.57 27.43
C ARG A 3 12.46 22.18 27.73
N SER A 4 11.32 21.91 27.10
CA SER A 4 10.77 20.57 26.74
C SER A 4 10.06 19.80 27.86
N ALA A 5 9.04 18.98 27.63
CA ALA A 5 8.56 18.36 26.39
C ALA A 5 7.05 18.06 26.46
N GLU A 6 6.40 18.09 25.29
CA GLU A 6 5.01 17.74 25.05
C GLU A 6 4.78 16.22 25.22
N PRO A 7 3.66 15.76 25.82
CA PRO A 7 3.41 14.34 25.97
C PRO A 7 2.74 13.74 24.73
N SER A 8 3.35 12.63 24.30
CA SER A 8 2.70 11.41 23.81
C SER A 8 2.04 11.48 22.43
N LEU A 9 2.85 11.16 21.41
CA LEU A 9 2.38 10.64 20.13
C LEU A 9 1.50 9.40 20.37
N THR A 10 0.22 9.53 20.03
CA THR A 10 -0.78 8.47 20.12
C THR A 10 -0.43 7.33 19.15
N SER A 11 0.08 6.25 19.74
CA SER A 11 -0.32 4.86 19.54
C SER A 11 -0.85 4.48 18.13
N TRP A 12 0.07 4.05 17.25
CA TRP A 12 -0.24 3.25 16.06
C TRP A 12 -0.44 1.78 16.44
N GLN A 13 -1.50 1.49 17.21
CA GLN A 13 -1.89 0.11 17.54
C GLN A 13 -3.24 -0.18 16.89
N GLY A 14 -3.22 -0.45 15.58
CA GLY A 14 -4.35 -0.97 14.85
C GLY A 14 -4.20 -2.48 14.72
N ALA A 15 -4.94 -3.22 15.55
CA ALA A 15 -5.05 -4.67 15.48
C ALA A 15 -5.60 -5.08 14.10
N PHE A 16 -4.75 -5.72 13.30
CA PHE A 16 -5.16 -6.43 12.09
C PHE A 16 -5.91 -7.69 12.52
N VAL A 17 -7.24 -7.59 12.61
CA VAL A 17 -8.10 -8.73 12.90
C VAL A 17 -8.28 -9.54 11.63
N VAL A 18 -7.74 -10.75 11.65
CA VAL A 18 -8.04 -11.84 10.71
C VAL A 18 -9.55 -12.08 10.71
N ALA A 19 -10.19 -11.82 9.58
CA ALA A 19 -11.49 -12.37 9.24
C ALA A 19 -11.31 -13.27 8.02
N GLU A 20 -11.10 -14.56 8.28
CA GLU A 20 -11.49 -15.62 7.35
C GLU A 20 -13.00 -15.53 7.13
N GLU A 21 -13.42 -15.17 5.92
CA GLU A 21 -14.74 -15.51 5.37
C GLU A 21 -14.56 -15.86 3.87
N PRO A 22 -15.03 -17.03 3.41
CA PRO A 22 -14.79 -17.51 2.04
C PRO A 22 -15.68 -16.79 1.01
N CYS A 23 -15.05 -16.20 -0.01
CA CYS A 23 -15.73 -15.59 -1.15
C CYS A 23 -16.59 -16.60 -1.94
N PRO A 24 -17.89 -16.34 -2.18
CA PRO A 24 -18.66 -17.08 -3.18
C PRO A 24 -18.27 -16.64 -4.60
N PRO A 25 -18.32 -17.54 -5.62
CA PRO A 25 -17.91 -17.18 -6.97
C PRO A 25 -19.02 -16.40 -7.70
N PRO A 26 -18.69 -15.35 -8.47
CA PRO A 26 -19.58 -14.89 -9.52
C PRO A 26 -19.30 -15.63 -10.83
N GLU A 27 -20.38 -16.02 -11.51
CA GLU A 27 -20.37 -16.41 -12.91
C GLU A 27 -19.81 -15.24 -13.76
N CYS A 28 -18.55 -15.37 -14.15
CA CYS A 28 -17.82 -14.39 -14.96
C CYS A 28 -18.27 -14.45 -16.42
N GLY A 29 -19.02 -13.44 -16.86
CA GLY A 29 -19.30 -13.17 -18.27
C GLY A 29 -18.71 -11.83 -18.73
N ARG A 30 -17.72 -11.88 -19.64
CA ARG A 30 -17.10 -10.78 -20.45
C ARG A 30 -16.19 -9.79 -19.68
N ARG A 31 -15.04 -9.31 -20.17
CA ARG A 31 -14.31 -9.40 -21.46
C ARG A 31 -12.85 -8.96 -21.19
N GLY A 32 -11.86 -9.71 -21.69
CA GLY A 32 -10.53 -9.19 -22.02
C GLY A 32 -9.49 -9.02 -20.90
N ARG A 33 -9.14 -10.10 -20.18
CA ARG A 33 -7.83 -10.19 -19.50
C ARG A 33 -7.02 -11.22 -20.27
N GLY A 34 -5.96 -10.79 -20.95
CA GLY A 34 -4.98 -11.72 -21.50
C GLY A 34 -4.51 -12.65 -20.39
N MET A 35 -4.30 -13.92 -20.70
CA MET A 35 -3.73 -14.92 -19.80
C MET A 35 -2.37 -14.40 -19.31
N ARG A 36 -2.35 -13.72 -18.15
CA ARG A 36 -1.13 -13.65 -17.34
C ARG A 36 -0.95 -15.03 -16.78
N SER A 37 0.10 -15.70 -17.23
CA SER A 37 0.51 -17.00 -16.75
C SER A 37 0.57 -16.96 -15.21
N GLY A 38 -0.30 -17.70 -14.54
CA GLY A 38 -0.25 -17.96 -13.09
C GLY A 38 0.95 -18.81 -12.69
N MET A 39 2.11 -18.40 -13.18
CA MET A 39 3.43 -18.87 -12.77
C MET A 39 4.49 -17.78 -13.01
N THR A 40 4.18 -16.73 -13.79
CA THR A 40 5.00 -15.53 -13.90
C THR A 40 4.58 -14.47 -12.89
N ASP A 41 3.28 -14.42 -12.54
CA ASP A 41 2.75 -13.48 -11.55
C ASP A 41 3.32 -13.82 -10.16
N GLU A 42 3.20 -15.07 -9.71
CA GLU A 42 3.70 -15.50 -8.40
C GLU A 42 5.22 -15.37 -8.27
N ARG A 43 5.97 -15.67 -9.34
CA ARG A 43 7.44 -15.48 -9.34
C ARG A 43 7.81 -14.00 -9.31
N SER A 44 7.05 -13.15 -10.01
CA SER A 44 7.23 -11.70 -9.95
C SER A 44 6.90 -11.17 -8.56
N ASP A 45 5.93 -11.75 -7.87
CA ASP A 45 5.56 -11.36 -6.51
C ASP A 45 6.64 -11.77 -5.51
N GLN A 46 7.20 -12.98 -5.63
CA GLN A 46 8.37 -13.38 -4.83
C GLN A 46 9.55 -12.41 -5.02
N GLU A 47 9.89 -12.04 -6.25
CA GLU A 47 10.99 -11.09 -6.52
C GLU A 47 10.71 -9.69 -5.93
N ARG A 48 9.45 -9.23 -5.96
CA ARG A 48 9.03 -7.97 -5.33
C ARG A 48 9.16 -8.03 -3.80
N VAL A 49 8.75 -9.15 -3.20
CA VAL A 49 8.85 -9.39 -1.75
C VAL A 49 10.32 -9.42 -1.33
N GLU A 50 11.17 -10.19 -2.00
CA GLU A 50 12.61 -10.27 -1.72
C GLU A 50 13.29 -8.90 -1.78
N SER A 51 12.99 -8.12 -2.82
CA SER A 51 13.51 -6.76 -2.98
C SER A 51 13.11 -5.82 -1.85
N ARG A 52 11.89 -5.98 -1.30
CA ARG A 52 11.37 -5.12 -0.23
C ARG A 52 11.73 -5.60 1.18
N ALA A 53 11.93 -6.90 1.38
CA ALA A 53 12.24 -7.49 2.68
C ALA A 53 13.63 -7.12 3.24
N HIS A 54 14.37 -6.26 2.55
CA HIS A 54 15.64 -5.71 3.05
C HIS A 54 15.40 -4.68 4.17
N LEU A 55 15.57 -5.12 5.42
CA LEU A 55 15.55 -4.25 6.60
C LEU A 55 16.82 -3.42 6.73
N LEU A 56 16.68 -2.17 7.16
CA LEU A 56 17.79 -1.36 7.64
C LEU A 56 18.26 -1.85 9.03
N PRO A 57 19.52 -1.62 9.41
CA PRO A 57 20.06 -2.03 10.72
C PRO A 57 19.22 -1.52 11.90
N GLU A 58 18.68 -0.31 11.79
CA GLU A 58 17.81 0.32 12.79
C GLU A 58 16.46 -0.41 12.91
N GLU A 59 15.92 -0.93 11.81
CA GLU A 59 14.64 -1.66 11.77
C GLU A 59 14.79 -3.09 12.30
N ALA A 60 15.93 -3.73 12.01
CA ALA A 60 16.30 -5.00 12.63
C ALA A 60 16.47 -4.83 14.16
N ALA A 61 17.05 -3.72 14.60
CA ALA A 61 17.18 -3.40 16.03
C ALA A 61 15.83 -3.09 16.71
N ALA A 62 14.86 -2.56 15.96
CA ALA A 62 13.48 -2.40 16.43
C ALA A 62 12.73 -3.73 16.58
N GLY A 63 13.28 -4.83 16.03
CA GLY A 63 12.74 -6.17 16.19
C GLY A 63 11.53 -6.46 15.28
N SER A 64 11.58 -6.06 14.00
CA SER A 64 10.58 -6.54 13.04
C SER A 64 10.70 -8.06 12.90
N ASP A 65 9.65 -8.79 13.29
CA ASP A 65 9.68 -10.25 13.46
C ASP A 65 10.00 -11.00 12.15
N ASP A 66 9.33 -10.62 11.05
CA ASP A 66 9.49 -11.24 9.73
C ASP A 66 9.34 -10.19 8.61
N ALA A 67 10.47 -9.81 8.04
CA ALA A 67 10.55 -8.84 6.95
C ALA A 67 9.85 -9.31 5.67
N HIS A 68 9.84 -10.62 5.39
CA HIS A 68 9.17 -11.16 4.20
C HIS A 68 7.66 -11.12 4.39
N ALA A 69 7.16 -11.55 5.55
CA ALA A 69 5.74 -11.46 5.87
C ALA A 69 5.24 -10.01 5.86
N GLN A 70 6.04 -9.07 6.38
CA GLN A 70 5.70 -7.64 6.33
C GLN A 70 5.69 -7.11 4.89
N ALA A 71 6.70 -7.45 4.08
CA ALA A 71 6.77 -7.02 2.68
C ALA A 71 5.59 -7.55 1.86
N ASP A 72 5.24 -8.82 2.02
CA ASP A 72 4.12 -9.48 1.36
C ASP A 72 2.77 -8.81 1.70
N ALA A 73 2.52 -8.56 3.00
CA ALA A 73 1.30 -7.91 3.45
C ALA A 73 1.14 -6.49 2.87
N ILE A 74 2.23 -5.70 2.85
CA ILE A 74 2.20 -4.33 2.32
C ILE A 74 1.97 -4.31 0.80
N LEU A 75 2.63 -5.21 0.07
CA LEU A 75 2.47 -5.30 -1.39
C LEU A 75 1.06 -5.75 -1.75
N THR A 76 0.54 -6.77 -1.07
CA THR A 76 -0.83 -7.24 -1.25
C THR A 76 -1.86 -6.13 -0.98
N GLU A 77 -1.70 -5.37 0.11
CA GLU A 77 -2.58 -4.24 0.41
C GLU A 77 -2.49 -3.14 -0.65
N SER A 78 -1.27 -2.84 -1.13
CA SER A 78 -1.05 -1.82 -2.15
C SER A 78 -1.68 -2.22 -3.49
N ASP A 79 -1.47 -3.46 -3.92
CA ASP A 79 -2.07 -4.00 -5.14
C ASP A 79 -3.61 -3.98 -5.06
N ALA A 80 -4.18 -4.23 -3.87
CA ALA A 80 -5.62 -4.10 -3.64
C ALA A 80 -6.12 -2.65 -3.79
N ARG A 81 -5.42 -1.68 -3.20
CA ARG A 81 -5.78 -0.24 -3.32
C ARG A 81 -5.58 0.29 -4.75
N GLU A 82 -4.60 -0.22 -5.47
CA GLU A 82 -4.37 0.12 -6.88
C GLU A 82 -5.47 -0.45 -7.78
N ALA A 83 -5.90 -1.69 -7.52
CA ALA A 83 -6.96 -2.33 -8.27
C ALA A 83 -8.36 -1.74 -7.96
N ASP A 84 -8.61 -1.34 -6.71
CA ASP A 84 -9.86 -0.74 -6.26
C ASP A 84 -9.63 0.39 -5.26
N GLN A 85 -9.98 1.61 -5.68
CA GLN A 85 -9.88 2.83 -4.89
C GLN A 85 -10.79 2.83 -3.65
N ASN A 86 -11.79 1.94 -3.59
CA ASN A 86 -12.72 1.83 -2.47
C ASN A 86 -12.27 0.82 -1.40
N VAL A 87 -11.15 0.10 -1.60
CA VAL A 87 -10.60 -0.86 -0.63
C VAL A 87 -10.24 -0.19 0.71
N ALA A 88 -9.95 1.11 0.68
CA ALA A 88 -9.72 1.92 1.87
C ALA A 88 -10.81 3.00 2.00
N PRO A 89 -12.04 2.64 2.42
CA PRO A 89 -13.18 3.55 2.42
C PRO A 89 -13.03 4.71 3.42
N ASP A 90 -12.22 4.54 4.46
CA ASP A 90 -11.90 5.59 5.43
C ASP A 90 -10.88 6.62 4.91
N THR A 91 -10.29 6.39 3.73
CA THR A 91 -9.32 7.30 3.13
C THR A 91 -9.99 8.25 2.14
N VAL A 92 -9.77 9.56 2.30
CA VAL A 92 -10.30 10.58 1.39
C VAL A 92 -9.26 10.85 0.29
N LEU A 93 -9.60 10.55 -0.96
CA LEU A 93 -8.76 10.82 -2.12
C LEU A 93 -9.08 12.18 -2.75
N GLU A 94 -8.15 13.14 -2.67
CA GLU A 94 -8.27 14.42 -3.37
C GLU A 94 -7.95 14.27 -4.86
N ARG A 95 -8.90 14.63 -5.74
CA ARG A 95 -8.69 14.61 -7.20
C ARG A 95 -8.35 16.01 -7.71
N ARG A 96 -7.06 16.27 -7.92
CA ARG A 96 -6.57 17.51 -8.55
C ARG A 96 -6.37 17.28 -10.04
N THR A 97 -6.82 18.21 -10.89
CA THR A 97 -6.47 18.21 -12.31
C THR A 97 -5.13 18.91 -12.54
N SER A 98 -4.49 18.65 -13.69
CA SER A 98 -3.20 19.26 -14.04
C SER A 98 -3.24 20.79 -13.97
N ASP A 99 -4.33 21.40 -14.45
CA ASP A 99 -4.54 22.86 -14.40
C ASP A 99 -4.65 23.44 -12.98
N GLN A 100 -4.94 22.60 -11.98
CA GLN A 100 -5.04 23.01 -10.58
C GLN A 100 -3.72 22.87 -9.81
N THR A 101 -2.65 22.43 -10.48
CA THR A 101 -1.34 22.15 -9.86
C THR A 101 -0.35 23.30 -10.07
N VAL A 102 -0.41 24.00 -11.21
CA VAL A 102 0.53 25.09 -11.56
C VAL A 102 -0.24 26.39 -11.76
N ASN A 103 0.22 27.48 -11.16
CA ASN A 103 -0.30 28.81 -11.45
C ASN A 103 0.02 29.14 -12.92
N PRO A 104 -0.97 29.52 -13.77
CA PRO A 104 -0.71 29.86 -15.16
C PRO A 104 0.36 30.95 -15.24
N VAL A 105 1.42 30.73 -16.03
CA VAL A 105 2.40 31.78 -16.29
C VAL A 105 1.79 32.70 -17.34
N GLU A 106 1.51 33.97 -16.97
CA GLU A 106 1.15 34.97 -17.98
C GLU A 106 2.38 35.23 -18.87
N PRO A 107 2.24 35.14 -20.20
CA PRO A 107 3.32 35.52 -21.11
C PRO A 107 3.60 37.03 -21.00
N PRO A 108 4.87 37.47 -21.06
CA PRO A 108 5.21 38.90 -21.01
C PRO A 108 4.75 39.62 -22.28
N ASP A 109 4.25 40.86 -22.11
CA ASP A 109 3.79 41.81 -23.14
C ASP A 109 4.91 42.21 -24.13
#